data_AF-A0A940HUE6-F1
#
_entry.id   AF-A0A940HUE6-F1
#
_cell.length_a   1.000
_cell.length_b   1.000
_cell.length_c   1.000
_cell.angle_alpha   90.00
_cell.angle_beta   90.00
_cell.angle_gamma   90.00
#
_symmetry.space_group_name_H-M   'P 1'
#
loop_
_entity.id
_entity.type
_entity.pdbx_description
1 polymer ?
#
loop_
_entity_poly.entity_id
_entity_poly.type
_entity_poly.pdbx_seq_one_letter_code
_entity_poly.pdbx_strand_id
1 'polypeptide(L)' 'MKPLILSIGCLLIVFLGSSSCRTTHNATVVKSKPLPPGQAKKLTGSQSAKPYAPGQRKKKRY' A
#
# COMPACT_ATOMS: atom_id res chain seq x y z
N MET A 1 -0.82 47.00 7.92
CA MET A 1 -1.86 46.07 8.45
C MET A 1 -2.55 45.24 7.38
N LYS A 2 -3.01 45.82 6.26
CA LYS A 2 -3.74 45.13 5.18
C LYS A 2 -3.04 43.87 4.57
N PRO A 3 -1.71 43.87 4.28
CA PRO A 3 -1.06 42.69 3.70
C PRO A 3 -0.82 41.58 4.72
N LEU A 4 -0.73 41.93 6.01
CA LEU A 4 -0.59 40.97 7.11
C LEU A 4 -1.90 40.19 7.30
N ILE A 5 -3.04 40.89 7.26
CA ILE A 5 -4.38 40.28 7.37
C ILE A 5 -4.65 39.35 6.18
N LEU A 6 -4.26 39.75 4.97
CA LEU A 6 -4.39 38.92 3.77
C LEU A 6 -3.51 37.66 3.83
N SER A 7 -2.28 37.79 4.32
CA SER A 7 -1.34 36.66 4.48
C SER A 7 -1.83 35.64 5.52
N ILE A 8 -2.33 36.12 6.67
CA ILE A 8 -2.90 35.25 7.73
C ILE A 8 -4.15 34.53 7.21
N GLY A 9 -5.00 35.21 6.43
CA GLY A 9 -6.18 34.60 5.79
C GLY A 9 -5.82 33.47 4.84
N CYS A 10 -4.80 33.65 3.99
CA CYS A 10 -4.33 32.61 3.07
C CYS A 10 -3.78 31.38 3.79
N LEU A 11 -3.04 31.57 4.89
CA LEU A 11 -2.45 30.48 5.67
C LEU A 11 -3.50 29.58 6.33
N LEU A 12 -4.61 30.17 6.80
CA LEU A 12 -5.73 29.42 7.39
C LEU A 12 -6.45 28.52 6.37
N ILE A 13 -6.62 28.99 5.13
CA ILE A 13 -7.32 28.24 4.07
C ILE A 13 -6.53 26.98 3.68
N VAL A 14 -5.21 27.08 3.58
CA VAL A 14 -4.32 25.94 3.25
C VAL A 14 -4.33 24.89 4.36
N PHE A 15 -4.37 25.32 5.63
CA PHE A 15 -4.37 24.42 6.77
C PHE A 15 -5.68 23.61 6.87
N LEU A 16 -6.83 24.26 6.60
CA LEU A 16 -8.15 23.61 6.60
C LEU A 16 -8.36 22.64 5.43
N GLY A 17 -7.70 22.87 4.29
CA GLY A 17 -7.86 22.05 3.08
C GLY A 17 -7.07 20.73 3.04
N SER A 18 -6.17 20.49 4.00
CA SER A 18 -5.24 19.34 3.98
C SER A 18 -5.83 18.01 4.50
N SER A 19 -7.15 17.93 4.68
CA SER A 19 -7.80 16.86 5.46
C SER A 19 -8.33 15.67 4.66
N SER A 20 -8.13 15.58 3.35
CA SER A 20 -8.76 14.51 2.56
C SER A 20 -7.80 13.82 1.60
N CYS A 21 -7.27 12.67 2.01
CA CYS A 21 -6.88 11.53 1.16
C CYS A 21 -6.54 10.32 2.05
N ARG A 22 -7.52 9.79 2.81
CA ARG A 22 -7.35 8.49 3.49
C ARG A 22 -8.16 7.43 2.74
N THR A 23 -7.48 6.65 1.91
CA THR A 23 -8.03 5.41 1.34
C THR A 23 -8.12 4.38 2.46
N THR A 24 -9.33 4.14 2.97
CA THR A 24 -9.61 2.98 3.82
C THR A 24 -9.76 1.77 2.91
N HIS A 25 -8.72 0.93 2.85
CA HIS A 25 -8.84 -0.34 2.13
C HIS A 25 -9.66 -1.28 3.01
N ASN A 26 -10.94 -1.49 2.67
CA ASN A 26 -11.76 -2.51 3.32
C ASN A 26 -11.18 -3.88 2.97
N ALA A 27 -10.32 -4.41 3.85
CA ALA A 27 -9.86 -5.79 3.76
C ALA A 27 -11.06 -6.69 4.10
N THR A 28 -11.83 -7.08 3.09
CA THR A 28 -12.79 -8.17 3.22
C THR A 28 -12.04 -9.39 3.74
N VAL A 29 -12.37 -9.85 4.95
CA VAL A 29 -11.87 -11.10 5.53
C VAL A 29 -12.51 -12.27 4.77
N VAL A 30 -12.13 -12.41 3.50
CA VAL A 30 -12.33 -13.64 2.75
C VAL A 30 -11.26 -14.58 3.28
N LYS A 31 -11.68 -15.66 3.95
CA LYS A 31 -10.88 -16.83 4.39
C LYS A 31 -9.47 -16.77 3.80
N SER A 32 -8.48 -16.35 4.60
CA SER A 32 -7.17 -15.85 4.18
C SER A 32 -6.66 -16.56 2.92
N LYS A 33 -6.88 -15.92 1.76
CA LYS A 33 -6.39 -16.49 0.50
C LYS A 33 -4.87 -16.61 0.62
N PRO A 34 -4.26 -17.71 0.16
CA PRO A 34 -2.81 -17.82 0.15
C PRO A 34 -2.24 -16.60 -0.58
N LEU A 35 -1.16 -16.04 -0.01
CA LEU A 35 -0.51 -14.86 -0.56
C LEU A 35 -0.20 -15.08 -2.04
N PRO A 36 -0.52 -14.11 -2.93
CA PRO A 36 -0.21 -14.27 -4.34
C PRO A 36 1.30 -14.46 -4.51
N PRO A 37 1.72 -15.27 -5.49
CA PRO A 37 3.12 -15.71 -5.62
C PRO A 37 4.11 -14.55 -5.77
N GLY A 38 3.68 -13.44 -6.37
CA GLY A 38 4.47 -12.21 -6.45
C GLY A 38 4.70 -11.54 -5.09
N GLN A 39 3.70 -11.54 -4.23
CA GLN A 39 3.80 -10.97 -2.88
C GLN A 39 4.62 -11.89 -1.96
N ALA A 40 4.40 -13.21 -2.06
CA ALA A 40 5.24 -14.19 -1.38
C ALA A 40 6.72 -14.07 -1.80
N LYS A 41 7.01 -13.89 -3.09
CA LYS A 41 8.37 -13.64 -3.60
C LYS A 41 9.01 -12.41 -2.94
N LYS A 42 8.30 -11.28 -2.91
CA LYS A 42 8.79 -10.04 -2.30
C LYS A 42 9.10 -10.20 -0.81
N LEU A 43 8.18 -10.83 -0.07
CA LEU A 43 8.34 -11.05 1.38
C LEU A 43 9.49 -12.02 1.70
N THR A 44 9.71 -13.03 0.84
CA THR A 44 10.74 -14.06 1.06
C THR A 44 12.12 -13.68 0.52
N GLY A 45 12.25 -12.56 -0.19
CA GLY A 45 13.49 -12.15 -0.85
C GLY A 45 13.96 -13.12 -1.95
N SER A 46 13.11 -14.05 -2.38
CA SER A 46 13.46 -15.07 -3.36
C SER A 46 13.56 -14.48 -4.77
N GLN A 47 14.48 -14.99 -5.59
CA GLN A 47 14.68 -14.51 -6.96
C GLN A 47 13.51 -14.86 -7.89
N SER A 48 12.69 -15.88 -7.56
CA SER A 48 11.65 -16.42 -8.42
C SER A 48 10.34 -16.67 -7.68
N ALA A 49 9.22 -16.37 -8.34
CA ALA A 49 7.86 -16.60 -7.82
C ALA A 49 7.34 -18.02 -8.14
N LYS A 50 8.02 -18.75 -9.05
CA LYS A 50 7.71 -20.13 -9.45
C LYS A 50 7.48 -21.08 -8.25
N PRO A 51 8.30 -21.08 -7.18
CA PRO A 51 8.09 -21.99 -6.04
C PRO A 51 6.85 -21.68 -5.18
N TYR A 52 6.19 -20.54 -5.40
CA TYR A 52 4.97 -20.13 -4.70
C TYR A 52 3.73 -20.21 -5.58
N ALA A 53 3.87 -20.58 -6.86
CA ALA A 53 2.75 -20.68 -7.78
C ALA A 53 1.90 -21.95 -7.48
N PRO A 54 0.56 -21.85 -7.56
CA PRO A 54 -0.31 -22.99 -7.31
C PRO A 54 -0.08 -24.11 -8.34
N GLY A 55 -0.14 -25.37 -7.91
CA GLY A 55 0.03 -26.53 -8.78
C GLY A 55 1.48 -26.87 -9.17
N GLN A 56 2.47 -26.06 -8.77
CA GLN A 56 3.88 -26.36 -9.04
C GLN A 56 4.46 -27.31 -7.99
N ARG A 57 4.91 -28.50 -8.40
CA ARG A 57 5.74 -29.38 -7.54
C ARG A 57 7.19 -28.89 -7.58
N LYS A 58 7.76 -28.55 -6.43
CA LYS A 58 9.18 -28.16 -6.32
C LYS A 58 10.07 -29.35 -6.71
N LYS A 59 10.80 -29.24 -7.82
CA LYS A 59 11.86 -30.19 -8.17
C LYS A 59 13.04 -29.94 -7.23
N LYS A 60 13.27 -30.82 -6.25
CA LYS A 60 14.53 -30.83 -5.50
C LYS A 60 15.60 -31.40 -6.44
N ARG A 61 16.62 -30.60 -6.76
CA ARG A 61 17.87 -31.14 -7.31
C ARG A 61 18.63 -31.70 -6.10
N TYR A 62 18.85 -33.02 -6.09
CA TYR A 62 19.77 -33.68 -5.17
C TYR A 62 21.20 -33.42 -5.63
#